data_AF-A0AAD4DZ17-F1
#
_entry.id   AF-A0AAD4DZ17-F1
#
_cell.length_a   1.000
_cell.length_b   1.000
_cell.length_c   1.000
_cell.angle_alpha   90.00
_cell.angle_beta   90.00
_cell.angle_gamma   90.00
#
_symmetry.space_group_name_H-M   'P 1'
#
loop_
_entity.id
_entity.type
_entity.pdbx_description
1 polymer ?
#
loop_
_entity_poly.entity_id
_entity_poly.type
_entity_poly.pdbx_seq_one_letter_code
_entity_poly.pdbx_strand_id
1 'polypeptide(L)'
;MTSSSSHNEVQLSREFLLTLLGELSLLVLQEFGCQIRLFIHGGAVMILHPNLSTNSCRRTTRDIDYIRRAFGHEWRKRGVYDAEERLQRCINAVAIKFRIGTDWMNADPDIALPFAHNTQGQLYDPIYHDSKQANNIDMNTVYNSPGLVVISVTMFWGVALKLVRYKKEDPTDIVAMLRHGTKLNGVQWTPHIMETWIKTLCWPMGYNTYKPQQAQELRNRIHDAVYHLQKLSDTLPEESSHMALTQSAAQSPPVASTTCSPAALSSLHTMSSSLAPHSFSQPASASSLHSLYMSSHSVSPPAFMGERTRRSSTTSARHQTFSPMPLTFSSSQSSHTISHLTSHSHPPSHLHPSSHSHSTSHSHLPSHSQSSFRMPEPWVTPLPLLFQPMPSTAF
;
A
#
# COMPACT_ATOMS: atom_id res chain seq x y z
N MET A 1 6.72 28.02 -24.11
CA MET A 1 6.34 26.78 -23.39
C MET A 1 6.14 27.15 -21.93
N THR A 2 4.92 27.11 -21.41
CA THR A 2 4.65 27.39 -19.99
C THR A 2 5.17 26.23 -19.16
N SER A 3 6.05 26.47 -18.19
CA SER A 3 6.51 25.45 -17.25
C SER A 3 5.29 24.84 -16.54
N SER A 4 5.12 23.52 -16.62
CA SER A 4 4.12 22.82 -15.81
C SER A 4 4.37 23.13 -14.33
N SER A 5 3.32 23.46 -13.58
CA SER A 5 3.40 23.53 -12.11
C SER A 5 3.96 22.22 -11.58
N SER A 6 4.85 22.28 -10.60
CA SER A 6 5.31 21.06 -9.92
C SER A 6 4.19 20.42 -9.09
N HIS A 7 3.25 21.24 -8.60
CA HIS A 7 2.16 20.82 -7.71
C HIS A 7 0.83 20.66 -8.42
N ASN A 8 0.14 19.55 -8.15
CA ASN A 8 -1.15 19.20 -8.71
C ASN A 8 -2.28 19.64 -7.78
N GLU A 9 -3.04 20.64 -8.23
CA GLU A 9 -4.24 21.10 -7.54
C GLU A 9 -5.53 20.39 -8.02
N VAL A 10 -5.41 19.57 -9.07
CA VAL A 10 -6.57 18.91 -9.69
C VAL A 10 -6.98 17.69 -8.87
N GLN A 11 -8.26 17.64 -8.50
CA GLN A 11 -8.87 16.45 -7.89
C GLN A 11 -9.11 15.39 -8.97
N LEU A 12 -8.46 14.25 -8.82
CA LEU A 12 -8.48 13.12 -9.75
C LEU A 12 -9.59 12.15 -9.33
N SER A 13 -10.65 12.07 -10.14
CA SER A 13 -11.69 11.03 -10.00
C SER A 13 -11.19 9.67 -10.49
N ARG A 14 -11.98 8.62 -10.27
CA ARG A 14 -11.66 7.27 -10.76
C ARG A 14 -11.46 7.24 -12.28
N GLU A 15 -12.39 7.85 -13.02
CA GLU A 15 -12.37 7.90 -14.48
C GLU A 15 -11.16 8.68 -14.97
N PHE A 16 -10.82 9.78 -14.31
CA PHE A 16 -9.66 10.57 -14.68
C PHE A 16 -8.36 9.83 -14.39
N LEU A 17 -8.22 9.19 -13.22
CA LEU A 17 -7.09 8.33 -12.90
C LEU A 17 -6.89 7.21 -13.93
N LEU A 18 -7.97 6.53 -14.35
CA LEU A 18 -7.89 5.49 -15.38
C LEU A 18 -7.44 6.05 -16.73
N THR A 19 -7.83 7.28 -17.06
CA THR A 19 -7.38 7.97 -18.27
C THR A 19 -5.88 8.30 -18.20
N LEU A 20 -5.40 8.83 -17.06
CA LEU A 20 -3.98 9.12 -16.85
C LEU A 20 -3.12 7.85 -16.89
N LEU A 21 -3.59 6.76 -16.25
CA LEU A 21 -2.91 5.46 -16.26
C LEU A 21 -2.92 4.82 -17.66
N GLY A 22 -3.97 5.03 -18.45
CA GLY A 22 -4.03 4.65 -19.86
C GLY A 22 -2.95 5.33 -20.69
N GLU A 23 -2.78 6.64 -20.54
CA GLU A 23 -1.71 7.36 -21.22
C GLU A 23 -0.32 6.91 -20.74
N LEU A 24 -0.14 6.80 -19.43
CA LEU A 24 1.12 6.35 -18.84
C LEU A 24 1.49 4.96 -19.39
N SER A 25 0.52 4.04 -19.48
CA SER A 25 0.72 2.71 -20.06
C SER A 25 1.29 2.74 -21.47
N LEU A 26 0.80 3.63 -22.34
CA LEU A 26 1.28 3.71 -23.72
C LEU A 26 2.73 4.20 -23.74
N LEU A 27 3.03 5.25 -22.97
CA LEU A 27 4.36 5.84 -22.89
C LEU A 27 5.38 4.88 -22.28
N VAL A 28 5.03 4.15 -21.21
CA VAL A 28 5.96 3.18 -20.61
C VAL A 28 6.15 1.96 -21.50
N LEU A 29 5.13 1.51 -22.26
CA LEU A 29 5.32 0.42 -23.20
C LEU A 29 6.30 0.82 -24.31
N GLN A 30 6.16 2.04 -24.84
CA GLN A 30 7.08 2.58 -25.83
C GLN A 30 8.48 2.75 -25.25
N GLU A 31 8.59 3.29 -24.04
CA GLU A 31 9.87 3.57 -23.40
C GLU A 31 10.60 2.28 -23.03
N PHE A 32 9.95 1.32 -22.37
CA PHE A 32 10.58 0.12 -21.81
C PHE A 32 10.51 -1.12 -22.71
N GLY A 33 9.64 -1.13 -23.73
CA GLY A 33 9.45 -2.28 -24.64
C GLY A 33 8.77 -3.49 -23.98
N CYS A 34 8.29 -3.36 -22.75
CA CYS A 34 7.58 -4.41 -22.02
C CYS A 34 6.62 -3.81 -20.99
N GLN A 35 5.75 -4.67 -20.44
CA GLN A 35 4.90 -4.30 -19.31
C GLN A 35 5.76 -4.04 -18.05
N ILE A 36 5.50 -2.94 -17.34
CA ILE A 36 6.12 -2.62 -16.05
C ILE A 36 5.13 -2.80 -14.90
N ARG A 37 5.63 -2.92 -13.68
CA ARG A 37 4.81 -2.99 -12.46
C ARG A 37 5.14 -1.84 -11.53
N LEU A 38 4.11 -1.16 -11.03
CA LEU A 38 4.24 -0.11 -10.02
C LEU A 38 3.42 -0.48 -8.79
N PHE A 39 4.02 -0.30 -7.62
CA PHE A 39 3.38 -0.55 -6.33
C PHE A 39 2.94 0.79 -5.73
N ILE A 40 1.66 0.91 -5.37
CA ILE A 40 1.07 2.18 -4.94
C ILE A 40 0.41 2.09 -3.56
N HIS A 41 0.29 3.22 -2.89
CA HIS A 41 -0.47 3.38 -1.66
C HIS A 41 -1.31 4.67 -1.67
N GLY A 42 -1.81 5.10 -0.52
CA GLY A 42 -2.46 6.40 -0.37
C GLY A 42 -3.92 6.44 -0.80
N GLY A 43 -4.34 7.59 -1.36
CA GLY A 43 -5.74 7.85 -1.72
C GLY A 43 -6.20 7.12 -2.99
N ALA A 44 -5.31 7.01 -3.98
CA ALA A 44 -5.59 6.35 -5.26
C ALA A 44 -6.05 4.89 -5.09
N VAL A 45 -5.49 4.15 -4.13
CA VAL A 45 -5.90 2.77 -3.82
C VAL A 45 -7.39 2.70 -3.47
N MET A 46 -7.89 3.64 -2.66
CA MET A 46 -9.28 3.64 -2.21
C MET A 46 -10.27 3.96 -3.33
N ILE A 47 -9.79 4.56 -4.42
CA ILE A 47 -10.61 4.96 -5.57
C ILE A 47 -10.56 3.90 -6.68
N LEU A 48 -9.40 3.30 -6.89
CA LEU A 48 -9.17 2.36 -8.00
C LEU A 48 -9.49 0.91 -7.61
N HIS A 49 -9.27 0.50 -6.36
CA HIS A 49 -9.41 -0.90 -5.95
C HIS A 49 -10.88 -1.35 -6.00
N PRO A 50 -11.24 -2.42 -6.77
CA PRO A 50 -12.63 -2.79 -7.06
C PRO A 50 -13.51 -3.00 -5.82
N ASN A 51 -12.94 -3.58 -4.77
CA ASN A 51 -13.67 -3.86 -3.52
C ASN A 51 -13.66 -2.69 -2.53
N LEU A 52 -12.74 -1.73 -2.66
CA LEU A 52 -12.64 -0.60 -1.73
C LEU A 52 -13.40 0.61 -2.25
N SER A 53 -13.42 0.83 -3.56
CA SER A 53 -14.10 1.97 -4.18
C SER A 53 -15.60 1.99 -3.90
N THR A 54 -16.22 0.82 -3.74
CA THR A 54 -17.64 0.66 -3.40
C THR A 54 -17.92 0.86 -1.90
N ASN A 55 -16.91 0.68 -1.04
CA ASN A 55 -17.04 0.73 0.42
C ASN A 55 -16.45 1.98 1.07
N SER A 56 -15.58 2.71 0.36
CA SER A 56 -15.05 4.00 0.81
C SER A 56 -15.98 5.14 0.40
N CYS A 57 -15.98 6.23 1.16
CA CYS A 57 -16.61 7.50 0.79
C CYS A 57 -15.70 8.37 -0.10
N ARG A 58 -14.42 8.02 -0.24
CA ARG A 58 -13.46 8.76 -1.07
C ARG A 58 -13.85 8.64 -2.54
N ARG A 59 -13.95 9.78 -3.23
CA ARG A 59 -14.27 9.86 -4.67
C ARG A 59 -13.16 10.47 -5.50
N THR A 60 -12.29 11.26 -4.86
CA THR A 60 -11.16 11.91 -5.52
C THR A 60 -9.89 11.84 -4.68
N THR A 61 -8.76 11.99 -5.34
CA THR A 61 -7.44 12.16 -4.72
C THR A 61 -6.63 13.17 -5.53
N ARG A 62 -5.52 13.68 -5.00
CA ARG A 62 -4.66 14.61 -5.76
C ARG A 62 -3.54 13.90 -6.50
N ASP A 63 -3.17 12.70 -6.06
CA ASP A 63 -1.98 12.02 -6.52
C ASP A 63 -2.09 10.49 -6.42
N ILE A 64 -1.15 9.80 -7.07
CA ILE A 64 -0.86 8.39 -6.90
C ILE A 64 0.50 8.27 -6.21
N ASP A 65 0.49 7.91 -4.93
CA ASP A 65 1.74 7.62 -4.21
C ASP A 65 2.30 6.27 -4.65
N TYR A 66 3.52 6.22 -5.18
CA TYR A 66 4.16 4.97 -5.61
C TYR A 66 5.53 4.74 -4.95
N ILE A 67 5.91 3.46 -4.82
CA ILE A 67 7.16 3.04 -4.19
C ILE A 67 8.28 3.07 -5.24
N ARG A 68 8.93 4.23 -5.38
CA ARG A 68 10.00 4.45 -6.37
C ARG A 68 11.18 3.52 -6.18
N ARG A 69 11.65 3.32 -4.94
CA ARG A 69 12.81 2.44 -4.66
C ARG A 69 12.59 0.99 -5.09
N ALA A 70 11.34 0.52 -5.05
CA ALA A 70 10.99 -0.84 -5.44
C ALA A 70 11.13 -1.01 -6.96
N PHE A 71 10.60 -0.04 -7.72
CA PHE A 71 10.74 0.00 -9.16
C PHE A 71 12.22 0.07 -9.58
N GLY A 72 13.00 0.98 -8.99
CA GLY A 72 14.42 1.10 -9.28
C GLY A 72 15.21 -0.16 -8.94
N HIS A 73 14.87 -0.85 -7.83
CA HIS A 73 15.50 -2.12 -7.46
C HIS A 73 15.21 -3.25 -8.44
N GLU A 74 13.97 -3.37 -8.93
CA GLU A 74 13.62 -4.38 -9.94
C GLU A 74 14.42 -4.20 -11.23
N TRP A 75 14.55 -2.97 -11.70
CA TRP A 75 15.19 -2.67 -12.99
C TRP A 75 16.71 -2.68 -12.94
N ARG A 76 17.32 -2.26 -11.83
CA ARG A 76 18.77 -2.41 -11.65
C ARG A 76 19.22 -3.87 -11.70
N LYS A 77 18.39 -4.80 -11.19
CA LYS A 77 18.65 -6.25 -11.34
C LYS A 77 18.59 -6.74 -12.79
N ARG A 78 17.93 -5.99 -13.68
CA ARG A 78 17.85 -6.25 -15.12
C ARG A 78 18.90 -5.48 -15.93
N GLY A 79 19.82 -4.77 -15.27
CA GLY A 79 20.86 -3.98 -15.93
C GLY A 79 20.40 -2.62 -16.45
N VAL A 80 19.20 -2.14 -16.07
CA VAL A 80 18.69 -0.83 -16.48
C VAL A 80 18.79 0.14 -15.29
N TYR A 81 19.83 0.97 -15.30
CA TYR A 81 20.16 1.85 -14.18
C TYR A 81 19.46 3.22 -14.24
N ASP A 82 19.00 3.63 -15.42
CA ASP A 82 18.29 4.89 -15.69
C ASP A 82 16.76 4.72 -15.67
N ALA A 83 16.25 3.56 -15.25
CA ALA A 83 14.82 3.23 -15.31
C ALA A 83 13.93 4.26 -14.60
N GLU A 84 14.34 4.75 -13.43
CA GLU A 84 13.58 5.74 -12.67
C GLU A 84 13.45 7.08 -13.41
N GLU A 85 14.53 7.54 -14.03
CA GLU A 85 14.55 8.77 -14.83
C GLU A 85 13.64 8.63 -16.06
N ARG A 86 13.68 7.46 -16.71
CA ARG A 86 12.82 7.11 -17.83
C ARG A 86 11.33 7.11 -17.44
N LEU A 87 10.99 6.48 -16.31
CA LEU A 87 9.64 6.53 -15.77
C LEU A 87 9.20 7.96 -15.45
N GLN A 88 10.07 8.78 -14.86
CA GLN A 88 9.76 10.18 -14.56
C GLN A 88 9.49 10.99 -15.84
N ARG A 89 10.22 10.74 -16.94
CA ARG A 89 9.93 11.36 -18.25
C ARG A 89 8.52 11.00 -18.74
N CYS A 90 8.10 9.74 -18.61
CA CYS A 90 6.75 9.32 -18.95
C CYS A 90 5.70 10.03 -18.06
N ILE A 91 5.91 10.09 -16.74
CA ILE A 91 5.02 10.79 -15.80
C ILE A 91 4.89 12.28 -16.14
N ASN A 92 6.01 12.94 -16.45
CA ASN A 92 6.03 14.35 -16.85
C ASN A 92 5.31 14.58 -18.18
N ALA A 93 5.45 13.66 -19.15
CA ALA A 93 4.75 13.75 -20.43
C ALA A 93 3.22 13.64 -20.25
N VAL A 94 2.75 12.73 -19.38
CA VAL A 94 1.32 12.67 -18.98
C VAL A 94 0.88 13.99 -18.35
N ALA A 95 1.66 14.52 -17.39
CA ALA A 95 1.33 15.77 -16.72
C ALA A 95 1.18 16.94 -17.69
N ILE A 96 2.10 17.06 -18.67
CA ILE A 96 2.05 18.07 -19.73
C ILE A 96 0.81 17.89 -20.61
N LYS A 97 0.50 16.65 -21.03
CA LYS A 97 -0.65 16.36 -21.90
C LYS A 97 -1.97 16.77 -21.25
N PHE A 98 -2.14 16.46 -19.97
CA PHE A 98 -3.38 16.73 -19.24
C PHE A 98 -3.38 18.05 -18.47
N ARG A 99 -2.30 18.84 -18.56
CA ARG A 99 -2.11 20.13 -17.86
C ARG A 99 -2.30 20.03 -16.34
N ILE A 100 -1.75 18.97 -15.75
CA ILE A 100 -1.74 18.73 -14.29
C ILE A 100 -0.32 18.87 -13.73
N GLY A 101 -0.20 18.92 -12.40
CA GLY A 101 1.11 18.98 -11.74
C GLY A 101 1.90 17.69 -11.92
N THR A 102 3.23 17.77 -11.96
CA THR A 102 4.10 16.58 -12.15
C THR A 102 4.07 15.60 -10.97
N ASP A 103 3.64 16.06 -9.80
CA ASP A 103 3.41 15.26 -8.60
C ASP A 103 2.06 14.49 -8.61
N TRP A 104 1.30 14.48 -9.72
CA TRP A 104 0.12 13.61 -9.85
C TRP A 104 0.45 12.12 -9.64
N MET A 105 1.72 11.73 -9.88
CA MET A 105 2.28 10.43 -9.51
C MET A 105 3.53 10.67 -8.67
N ASN A 106 3.37 10.58 -7.35
CA ASN A 106 4.32 11.07 -6.36
C ASN A 106 5.14 9.94 -5.73
N ALA A 107 6.45 10.14 -5.60
CA ALA A 107 7.37 9.24 -4.91
C ALA A 107 7.92 9.83 -3.60
N ASP A 108 7.63 11.08 -3.26
CA ASP A 108 8.19 11.73 -2.07
C ASP A 108 7.84 11.00 -0.75
N PRO A 109 6.63 10.44 -0.58
CA PRO A 109 6.33 9.65 0.61
C PRO A 109 7.24 8.43 0.80
N ASP A 110 7.87 7.94 -0.27
CA ASP A 110 8.77 6.78 -0.25
C ASP A 110 9.94 6.97 0.73
N ILE A 111 10.43 8.20 0.88
CA ILE A 111 11.58 8.55 1.74
C ILE A 111 11.32 8.19 3.22
N ALA A 112 10.06 8.29 3.67
CA ALA A 112 9.69 8.06 5.07
C ALA A 112 9.38 6.59 5.38
N LEU A 113 9.34 5.71 4.38
CA LEU A 113 8.97 4.32 4.57
C LEU A 113 10.17 3.51 5.09
N PRO A 114 9.94 2.52 5.98
CA PRO A 114 11.03 1.79 6.61
C PRO A 114 11.70 0.80 5.65
N PHE A 115 13.01 0.60 5.85
CA PHE A 115 13.71 -0.60 5.41
C PHE A 115 13.80 -1.60 6.56
N ALA A 116 13.97 -2.87 6.21
CA ALA A 116 14.18 -3.95 7.17
C ALA A 116 15.46 -4.73 6.82
N HIS A 117 15.97 -5.50 7.79
CA HIS A 117 17.03 -6.48 7.56
C HIS A 117 16.44 -7.88 7.65
N ASN A 118 16.78 -8.76 6.69
CA ASN A 118 16.39 -10.16 6.76
C ASN A 118 17.26 -10.94 7.77
N THR A 119 17.02 -12.24 7.91
CA THR A 119 17.79 -13.09 8.84
C THR A 119 19.28 -13.18 8.49
N GLN A 120 19.64 -12.87 7.25
CA GLN A 120 21.02 -12.78 6.77
C GLN A 120 21.63 -11.38 6.94
N GLY A 121 20.92 -10.44 7.58
CA GLY A 121 21.37 -9.07 7.76
C GLY A 121 21.36 -8.23 6.47
N GLN A 122 20.67 -8.67 5.42
CA GLN A 122 20.56 -7.93 4.16
C GLN A 122 19.40 -6.94 4.22
N LEU A 123 19.68 -5.71 3.81
CA LEU A 123 18.68 -4.66 3.70
C LEU A 123 17.67 -4.99 2.60
N TYR A 124 16.38 -4.88 2.91
CA TYR A 124 15.30 -5.06 1.96
C TYR A 124 14.13 -4.10 2.23
N ASP A 125 13.30 -3.88 1.21
CA ASP A 125 12.04 -3.13 1.32
C ASP A 125 10.92 -4.10 1.71
N PRO A 126 10.40 -4.04 2.94
CA PRO A 126 9.38 -4.96 3.42
C PRO A 126 8.02 -4.73 2.74
N ILE A 127 7.70 -3.48 2.38
CA ILE A 127 6.41 -3.14 1.76
C ILE A 127 6.34 -3.76 0.37
N TYR A 128 7.41 -3.58 -0.42
CA TYR A 128 7.55 -4.20 -1.73
C TYR A 128 7.64 -5.74 -1.63
N HIS A 129 8.42 -6.25 -0.67
CA HIS A 129 8.57 -7.69 -0.46
C HIS A 129 7.22 -8.38 -0.24
N ASP A 130 6.33 -7.79 0.55
CA ASP A 130 5.04 -8.38 0.84
C ASP A 130 4.05 -8.19 -0.32
N SER A 131 4.07 -7.02 -0.95
CA SER A 131 3.11 -6.68 -2.02
C SER A 131 3.34 -7.46 -3.31
N LYS A 132 4.59 -7.89 -3.58
CA LYS A 132 4.93 -8.62 -4.82
C LYS A 132 4.61 -10.13 -4.78
N GLN A 133 4.10 -10.65 -3.68
CA GLN A 133 3.72 -12.07 -3.58
C GLN A 133 2.55 -12.36 -4.54
N ALA A 134 2.52 -13.55 -5.14
CA ALA A 134 1.57 -13.85 -6.24
C ALA A 134 0.10 -13.66 -5.84
N ASN A 135 -0.29 -14.12 -4.66
CA ASN A 135 -1.63 -13.91 -4.10
C ASN A 135 -1.94 -12.42 -3.88
N ASN A 136 -0.96 -11.63 -3.46
CA ASN A 136 -1.14 -10.20 -3.26
C ASN A 136 -1.23 -9.45 -4.59
N ILE A 137 -0.50 -9.87 -5.62
CA ILE A 137 -0.64 -9.29 -6.96
C ILE A 137 -2.05 -9.52 -7.48
N ASP A 138 -2.56 -10.75 -7.41
CA ASP A 138 -3.90 -11.09 -7.89
C ASP A 138 -4.98 -10.28 -7.16
N MET A 139 -4.94 -10.25 -5.83
CA MET A 139 -5.94 -9.56 -5.02
C MET A 139 -5.86 -8.04 -5.09
N ASN A 140 -4.67 -7.46 -5.24
CA ASN A 140 -4.43 -6.03 -5.05
C ASN A 140 -4.11 -5.29 -6.36
N THR A 141 -4.19 -5.94 -7.53
CA THR A 141 -4.09 -5.26 -8.82
C THR A 141 -5.29 -4.32 -9.02
N VAL A 142 -5.01 -3.03 -9.15
CA VAL A 142 -6.05 -2.00 -9.31
C VAL A 142 -6.15 -1.48 -10.75
N TYR A 143 -5.14 -1.75 -11.57
CA TYR A 143 -5.10 -1.41 -12.99
C TYR A 143 -4.18 -2.37 -13.75
N ASN A 144 -4.59 -2.78 -14.94
CA ASN A 144 -3.82 -3.67 -15.82
C ASN A 144 -4.02 -3.29 -17.28
N SER A 145 -2.92 -3.12 -18.00
CA SER A 145 -2.86 -2.80 -19.42
C SER A 145 -1.56 -3.34 -20.03
N PRO A 146 -1.39 -3.41 -21.36
CA PRO A 146 -0.19 -3.99 -21.98
C PRO A 146 1.15 -3.37 -21.54
N GLY A 147 1.17 -2.09 -21.16
CA GLY A 147 2.37 -1.41 -20.69
C GLY A 147 2.53 -1.32 -19.19
N LEU A 148 1.43 -1.40 -18.42
CA LEU A 148 1.45 -1.06 -17.01
C LEU A 148 0.53 -1.96 -16.18
N VAL A 149 1.07 -2.48 -15.08
CA VAL A 149 0.29 -3.04 -13.98
C VAL A 149 0.49 -2.15 -12.76
N VAL A 150 -0.61 -1.73 -12.15
CA VAL A 150 -0.60 -0.99 -10.88
C VAL A 150 -1.15 -1.87 -9.78
N ILE A 151 -0.33 -2.11 -8.78
CA ILE A 151 -0.62 -3.03 -7.68
C ILE A 151 -0.66 -2.19 -6.41
N SER A 152 -1.77 -2.22 -5.68
CA SER A 152 -1.81 -1.60 -4.34
C SER A 152 -0.96 -2.40 -3.36
N VAL A 153 -0.34 -1.72 -2.40
CA VAL A 153 0.35 -2.40 -1.29
C VAL A 153 -0.62 -3.30 -0.53
N THR A 154 -0.09 -4.30 0.17
CA THR A 154 -0.95 -5.18 0.98
C THR A 154 -1.80 -4.38 1.96
N MET A 155 -3.00 -4.89 2.25
CA MET A 155 -3.97 -4.17 3.10
C MET A 155 -3.41 -3.81 4.48
N PHE A 156 -2.58 -4.67 5.09
CA PHE A 156 -1.93 -4.35 6.36
C PHE A 156 -0.97 -3.17 6.27
N TRP A 157 -0.18 -3.08 5.19
CA TRP A 157 0.67 -1.91 4.95
C TRP A 157 -0.17 -0.65 4.71
N GLY A 158 -1.21 -0.74 3.89
CA GLY A 158 -2.08 0.42 3.65
C GLY A 158 -2.78 0.93 4.93
N VAL A 159 -3.22 0.04 5.82
CA VAL A 159 -3.77 0.41 7.14
C VAL A 159 -2.69 1.02 8.04
N ALA A 160 -1.53 0.40 8.14
CA ALA A 160 -0.41 0.88 8.95
C ALA A 160 0.05 2.30 8.56
N LEU A 161 0.20 2.56 7.26
CA LEU A 161 0.59 3.87 6.74
C LEU A 161 -0.47 4.95 7.03
N LYS A 162 -1.74 4.60 6.89
CA LYS A 162 -2.86 5.49 7.24
C LYS A 162 -2.95 5.74 8.75
N LEU A 163 -2.68 4.75 9.60
CA LEU A 163 -2.66 4.93 11.05
C LEU A 163 -1.56 5.88 11.52
N VAL A 164 -0.39 5.88 10.88
CA VAL A 164 0.70 6.80 11.24
C VAL A 164 0.39 8.25 10.83
N ARG A 165 -0.27 8.43 9.69
CA ARG A 165 -0.63 9.76 9.18
C ARG A 165 -1.92 10.34 9.79
N TYR A 166 -2.96 9.50 9.90
CA TYR A 166 -4.28 9.76 10.47
C TYR A 166 -4.90 11.12 10.14
N LYS A 167 -4.98 11.46 8.85
CA LYS A 167 -5.66 12.66 8.34
C LYS A 167 -7.17 12.47 8.26
N LYS A 168 -7.90 13.56 7.99
CA LYS A 168 -9.38 13.65 7.94
C LYS A 168 -10.09 12.45 7.28
N GLU A 169 -9.55 11.92 6.18
CA GLU A 169 -10.17 10.83 5.41
C GLU A 169 -9.58 9.45 5.73
N ASP A 170 -8.47 9.39 6.47
CA ASP A 170 -7.80 8.13 6.81
C ASP A 170 -8.67 7.21 7.70
N PRO A 171 -9.45 7.70 8.70
CA PRO A 171 -10.36 6.84 9.46
C PRO A 171 -11.36 6.09 8.58
N THR A 172 -12.02 6.81 7.66
CA THR A 172 -12.99 6.21 6.74
C THR A 172 -12.34 5.22 5.77
N ASP A 173 -11.13 5.52 5.31
CA ASP A 173 -10.38 4.62 4.45
C ASP A 173 -9.97 3.34 5.19
N ILE A 174 -9.48 3.46 6.42
CA ILE A 174 -9.14 2.32 7.28
C ILE A 174 -10.37 1.45 7.50
N VAL A 175 -11.54 2.02 7.82
CA VAL A 175 -12.77 1.24 8.00
C VAL A 175 -13.12 0.46 6.73
N ALA A 176 -13.05 1.07 5.55
CA ALA A 176 -13.31 0.36 4.29
C ALA A 176 -12.33 -0.81 4.07
N MET A 177 -11.05 -0.63 4.41
CA MET A 177 -10.04 -1.70 4.34
C MET A 177 -10.31 -2.82 5.35
N LEU A 178 -10.71 -2.49 6.59
CA LEU A 178 -11.05 -3.48 7.61
C LEU A 178 -12.31 -4.27 7.22
N ARG A 179 -13.36 -3.62 6.71
CA ARG A 179 -14.56 -4.29 6.17
C ARG A 179 -14.21 -5.26 5.05
N HIS A 180 -13.32 -4.85 4.15
CA HIS A 180 -12.83 -5.73 3.10
C HIS A 180 -12.11 -6.96 3.68
N GLY A 181 -11.26 -6.77 4.69
CA GLY A 181 -10.62 -7.85 5.43
C GLY A 181 -11.60 -8.80 6.13
N THR A 182 -12.67 -8.26 6.73
CA THR A 182 -13.76 -9.06 7.34
C THR A 182 -14.48 -9.88 6.29
N LYS A 183 -14.81 -9.31 5.13
CA LYS A 183 -15.49 -10.03 4.04
C LYS A 183 -14.65 -11.18 3.50
N LEU A 184 -13.33 -11.00 3.40
CA LEU A 184 -12.44 -12.02 2.86
C LEU A 184 -12.13 -13.14 3.86
N ASN A 185 -11.94 -12.80 5.13
CA ASN A 185 -11.36 -13.71 6.12
C ASN A 185 -12.25 -13.97 7.35
N GLY A 186 -13.46 -13.38 7.40
CA GLY A 186 -14.37 -13.50 8.54
C GLY A 186 -13.88 -12.79 9.81
N VAL A 187 -12.86 -11.92 9.72
CA VAL A 187 -12.22 -11.31 10.89
C VAL A 187 -13.16 -10.34 11.58
N GLN A 188 -13.39 -10.58 12.87
CA GLN A 188 -14.08 -9.66 13.77
C GLN A 188 -13.07 -8.73 14.41
N TRP A 189 -12.97 -7.50 13.90
CA TRP A 189 -11.95 -6.57 14.35
C TRP A 189 -12.26 -6.02 15.75
N THR A 190 -11.31 -6.25 16.66
CA THR A 190 -11.23 -5.57 17.96
C THR A 190 -9.98 -4.69 17.97
N PRO A 191 -9.89 -3.67 18.85
CA PRO A 191 -8.68 -2.85 18.96
C PRO A 191 -7.42 -3.70 19.22
N HIS A 192 -7.55 -4.72 20.06
CA HIS A 192 -6.45 -5.65 20.37
C HIS A 192 -6.00 -6.48 19.16
N ILE A 193 -6.95 -7.05 18.39
CA ILE A 193 -6.64 -7.81 17.17
C ILE A 193 -5.95 -6.91 16.16
N MET A 194 -6.47 -5.70 15.94
CA MET A 194 -5.90 -4.75 14.99
C MET A 194 -4.50 -4.27 15.41
N GLU A 195 -4.28 -3.96 16.70
CA GLU A 195 -2.96 -3.58 17.22
C GLU A 195 -1.95 -4.73 17.06
N THR A 196 -2.35 -5.96 17.40
CA THR A 196 -1.49 -7.14 17.25
C THR A 196 -1.15 -7.39 15.78
N TRP A 197 -2.14 -7.27 14.90
CA TRP A 197 -1.99 -7.48 13.46
C TRP A 197 -0.98 -6.50 12.84
N ILE A 198 -1.11 -5.19 13.09
CA ILE A 198 -0.17 -4.21 12.54
C ILE A 198 1.22 -4.33 13.17
N LYS A 199 1.32 -4.64 14.47
CA LYS A 199 2.62 -4.80 15.13
C LYS A 199 3.40 -6.02 14.63
N THR A 200 2.67 -7.07 14.27
CA THR A 200 3.27 -8.31 13.76
C THR A 200 3.67 -8.15 12.29
N LEU A 201 2.76 -7.70 11.43
CA LEU A 201 2.99 -7.66 9.99
C LEU A 201 3.78 -6.44 9.54
N CYS A 202 3.61 -5.30 10.22
CA CYS A 202 4.31 -4.05 9.91
C CYS A 202 5.38 -3.75 10.96
N TRP A 203 6.01 -4.77 11.54
CA TRP A 203 7.08 -4.62 12.53
C TRP A 203 8.22 -3.66 12.12
N PRO A 204 8.60 -3.49 10.82
CA PRO A 204 9.63 -2.53 10.42
C PRO A 204 9.28 -1.08 10.73
N MET A 205 8.01 -0.76 11.02
CA MET A 205 7.58 0.56 11.48
C MET A 205 8.09 0.90 12.89
N GLY A 206 8.68 -0.05 13.62
CA GLY A 206 9.31 0.22 14.91
C GLY A 206 8.31 0.50 16.05
N TYR A 207 7.07 0.01 15.95
CA TYR A 207 6.03 0.23 16.96
C TYR A 207 6.45 -0.13 18.40
N ASN A 208 7.32 -1.12 18.56
CA ASN A 208 7.84 -1.54 19.86
C ASN A 208 8.82 -0.54 20.48
N THR A 209 9.36 0.38 19.68
CA THR A 209 10.27 1.45 20.12
C THR A 209 9.59 2.81 20.26
N TYR A 210 8.27 2.88 20.05
CA TYR A 210 7.52 4.12 20.21
C TYR A 210 7.60 4.63 21.65
N LYS A 211 7.73 5.94 21.80
CA LYS A 211 7.58 6.58 23.11
C LYS A 211 6.16 6.32 23.64
N PRO A 212 5.94 6.29 24.97
CA PRO A 212 4.61 6.03 25.54
C PRO A 212 3.49 6.89 24.95
N GLN A 213 3.75 8.17 24.68
CA GLN A 213 2.79 9.08 24.05
C GLN A 213 2.44 8.67 22.61
N GLN A 214 3.42 8.32 21.78
CA GLN A 214 3.20 7.88 20.40
C GLN A 214 2.47 6.54 20.35
N ALA A 215 2.82 5.62 21.25
CA ALA A 215 2.12 4.34 21.40
C ALA A 215 0.66 4.55 21.80
N GLN A 216 0.38 5.46 22.74
CA GLN A 216 -0.98 5.77 23.14
C GLN A 216 -1.77 6.45 22.01
N GLU A 217 -1.15 7.35 21.26
CA GLU A 217 -1.77 7.97 20.09
C GLU A 217 -2.13 6.93 19.02
N LEU A 218 -1.23 6.00 18.72
CA LEU A 218 -1.52 4.88 17.81
C LEU A 218 -2.71 4.04 18.32
N ARG A 219 -2.76 3.71 19.61
CA ARG A 219 -3.89 2.98 20.20
C ARG A 219 -5.20 3.76 20.08
N ASN A 220 -5.19 5.06 20.35
CA ASN A 220 -6.39 5.89 20.22
C ASN A 220 -6.92 5.87 18.79
N ARG A 221 -6.04 5.96 17.79
CA ARG A 221 -6.40 5.88 16.36
C ARG A 221 -6.95 4.50 15.96
N ILE A 222 -6.40 3.42 16.52
CA ILE A 222 -6.92 2.06 16.33
C ILE A 222 -8.33 1.92 16.94
N HIS A 223 -8.51 2.40 18.18
CA HIS A 223 -9.80 2.37 18.86
C HIS A 223 -10.87 3.14 18.08
N ASP A 224 -10.52 4.33 17.60
CA ASP A 224 -11.41 5.18 16.80
C ASP A 224 -11.84 4.48 15.49
N ALA A 225 -10.88 3.91 14.74
CA ALA A 225 -11.20 3.17 13.52
C ALA A 225 -12.10 1.94 13.76
N VAL A 226 -11.83 1.16 14.82
CA VAL A 226 -12.64 -0.01 15.17
C VAL A 226 -14.03 0.39 15.65
N TYR A 227 -14.14 1.47 16.44
CA TYR A 227 -15.43 2.02 16.86
C TYR A 227 -16.28 2.43 15.64
N HIS A 228 -15.69 3.12 14.67
CA HIS A 228 -16.38 3.50 13.44
C HIS A 228 -16.85 2.29 12.62
N LEU A 229 -16.03 1.24 12.54
CA LEU A 229 -16.38 -0.02 11.89
C LEU A 229 -17.60 -0.69 12.54
N GLN A 230 -17.61 -0.77 13.88
CA GLN A 230 -18.71 -1.37 14.64
C GLN A 230 -20.01 -0.58 14.45
N LYS A 231 -19.94 0.76 14.62
CA LYS A 231 -21.08 1.64 14.43
C LYS A 231 -21.74 1.52 13.04
N LEU A 232 -20.94 1.35 11.99
CA LEU A 232 -21.45 1.16 10.63
C LEU A 232 -22.20 -0.17 10.47
N SER A 233 -21.78 -1.20 11.21
CA SER A 233 -22.41 -2.52 11.17
C SER A 233 -23.80 -2.49 11.82
N ASP A 234 -23.99 -1.69 12.87
CA ASP A 234 -25.28 -1.52 13.54
C ASP A 234 -26.30 -0.74 12.69
N THR A 235 -25.83 0.11 11.77
CA THR A 235 -26.69 1.01 10.99
C THR A 235 -27.21 0.41 9.67
N LEU A 236 -26.64 -0.69 9.20
CA LEU A 236 -27.11 -1.34 7.99
C LEU A 236 -28.22 -2.32 8.36
N PRO A 237 -29.51 -2.02 8.10
CA PRO A 237 -30.57 -3.01 8.28
C PRO A 237 -30.21 -4.25 7.47
N GLU A 238 -30.46 -5.44 8.02
CA GLU A 238 -30.21 -6.73 7.37
C GLU A 238 -31.04 -6.88 6.07
N GLU A 239 -30.71 -6.16 5.01
CA GLU A 239 -31.34 -6.34 3.70
C GLU A 239 -30.98 -7.71 3.09
N SER A 240 -30.05 -8.48 3.70
CA SER A 240 -29.69 -9.82 3.25
C SER A 240 -30.59 -10.95 3.77
N SER A 241 -31.47 -10.72 4.75
CA SER A 241 -32.28 -11.82 5.32
C SER A 241 -33.60 -12.08 4.56
N HIS A 242 -34.01 -11.21 3.62
CA HIS A 242 -35.32 -11.33 2.94
C HIS A 242 -35.31 -11.82 1.48
N MET A 243 -34.16 -11.97 0.83
CA MET A 243 -34.09 -12.49 -0.56
C MET A 243 -34.05 -14.02 -0.67
N ALA A 244 -34.01 -14.76 0.45
CA ALA A 244 -33.84 -16.22 0.45
C ALA A 244 -35.16 -17.04 0.47
N LEU A 245 -36.35 -16.42 0.49
CA LEU A 245 -37.62 -17.17 0.71
C LEU A 245 -38.69 -17.06 -0.41
N THR A 246 -38.41 -16.47 -1.57
CA THR A 246 -39.40 -16.32 -2.66
C THR A 246 -38.98 -16.95 -3.99
N GLN A 247 -38.45 -18.17 -3.95
CA GLN A 247 -38.42 -19.08 -5.10
C GLN A 247 -39.09 -20.41 -4.74
N SER A 248 -40.40 -20.38 -4.53
CA SER A 248 -41.21 -21.59 -4.60
C SER A 248 -42.57 -21.27 -5.24
N ALA A 249 -42.89 -22.06 -6.26
CA ALA A 249 -44.17 -22.15 -6.98
C ALA A 249 -44.50 -21.06 -8.03
N ALA A 250 -44.01 -21.26 -9.26
CA ALA A 250 -44.83 -21.02 -10.45
C ALA A 250 -44.56 -22.14 -11.47
N GLN A 251 -45.58 -22.99 -11.60
CA GLN A 251 -45.67 -24.19 -12.42
C GLN A 251 -45.60 -23.86 -13.93
N SER A 252 -44.87 -24.67 -14.70
CA SER A 252 -44.93 -24.69 -16.16
C SER A 252 -45.98 -25.71 -16.64
N PRO A 253 -46.83 -25.42 -17.65
CA PRO A 253 -47.66 -26.43 -18.29
C PRO A 253 -46.92 -27.13 -19.47
N PRO A 254 -47.32 -28.35 -19.86
CA PRO A 254 -46.70 -29.11 -20.95
C PRO A 254 -47.34 -28.75 -22.30
N VAL A 255 -46.52 -28.60 -23.35
CA VAL A 255 -47.01 -28.51 -24.74
C VAL A 255 -46.48 -29.72 -25.52
N ALA A 256 -47.43 -30.44 -26.11
CA ALA A 256 -47.22 -31.63 -26.93
C ALA A 256 -46.76 -31.27 -28.36
N SER A 257 -46.06 -32.25 -28.93
CA SER A 257 -45.44 -32.35 -30.25
C SER A 257 -46.41 -32.39 -31.44
N THR A 258 -46.02 -31.78 -32.57
CA THR A 258 -46.48 -32.16 -33.92
C THR A 258 -45.35 -32.04 -34.96
N THR A 259 -45.18 -33.15 -35.69
CA THR A 259 -44.32 -33.46 -36.85
C THR A 259 -44.76 -32.79 -38.17
N CYS A 260 -43.81 -32.41 -39.05
CA CYS A 260 -43.74 -32.77 -40.49
C CYS A 260 -42.65 -31.98 -41.26
N SER A 261 -41.83 -32.71 -42.04
CA SER A 261 -40.88 -32.22 -43.08
C SER A 261 -41.59 -32.07 -44.45
N PRO A 262 -40.93 -31.96 -45.64
CA PRO A 262 -39.62 -31.38 -46.06
C PRO A 262 -39.75 -30.45 -47.32
N ALA A 263 -38.65 -29.80 -47.77
CA ALA A 263 -38.16 -29.80 -49.18
C ALA A 263 -37.12 -28.70 -49.51
N ALA A 264 -36.04 -29.13 -50.21
CA ALA A 264 -35.28 -28.45 -51.29
C ALA A 264 -34.57 -27.10 -51.00
N LEU A 265 -33.37 -26.76 -51.50
CA LEU A 265 -32.43 -27.31 -52.49
C LEU A 265 -31.08 -26.54 -52.34
N SER A 266 -29.98 -27.23 -52.63
CA SER A 266 -28.72 -26.75 -53.24
C SER A 266 -27.85 -25.68 -52.53
N SER A 267 -26.60 -26.04 -52.17
CA SER A 267 -25.46 -26.01 -53.11
C SER A 267 -24.12 -26.37 -52.45
N LEU A 268 -23.30 -27.04 -53.25
CA LEU A 268 -21.95 -27.53 -52.98
C LEU A 268 -20.93 -26.41 -52.74
N HIS A 269 -19.95 -26.65 -51.85
CA HIS A 269 -18.54 -26.64 -52.25
C HIS A 269 -17.68 -27.47 -51.28
N THR A 270 -16.85 -28.30 -51.90
CA THR A 270 -15.98 -29.36 -51.38
C THR A 270 -14.54 -28.89 -51.35
N MET A 271 -13.78 -29.22 -50.29
CA MET A 271 -12.35 -29.62 -50.24
C MET A 271 -12.12 -30.20 -48.82
N SER A 272 -12.27 -31.51 -48.58
CA SER A 272 -11.22 -32.56 -48.59
C SER A 272 -9.94 -32.15 -47.81
N SER A 273 -9.74 -32.54 -46.55
CA SER A 273 -9.32 -33.85 -46.00
C SER A 273 -7.83 -34.20 -46.19
N SER A 274 -7.07 -34.23 -45.09
CA SER A 274 -6.00 -35.22 -44.91
C SER A 274 -5.77 -35.51 -43.42
N LEU A 275 -5.83 -36.80 -43.09
CA LEU A 275 -5.61 -37.45 -41.81
C LEU A 275 -4.13 -37.81 -41.64
N ALA A 276 -3.59 -37.75 -40.41
CA ALA A 276 -2.89 -38.86 -39.74
C ALA A 276 -2.31 -38.42 -38.37
N PRO A 277 -2.09 -39.36 -37.43
CA PRO A 277 -2.11 -39.11 -35.98
C PRO A 277 -0.73 -39.21 -35.33
N HIS A 278 -0.53 -38.51 -34.20
CA HIS A 278 0.53 -38.85 -33.25
C HIS A 278 -0.04 -39.02 -31.84
N SER A 279 -0.01 -40.28 -31.41
CA SER A 279 -0.15 -40.74 -30.05
C SER A 279 1.01 -40.24 -29.20
N PHE A 280 0.73 -39.63 -28.04
CA PHE A 280 1.67 -39.66 -26.92
C PHE A 280 0.91 -39.85 -25.61
N SER A 281 1.41 -40.83 -24.89
CA SER A 281 0.90 -41.48 -23.69
C SER A 281 0.97 -40.60 -22.45
N GLN A 282 -0.11 -40.59 -21.67
CA GLN A 282 -0.07 -40.34 -20.22
C GLN A 282 0.73 -41.44 -19.51
N PRO A 283 1.28 -41.14 -18.33
CA PRO A 283 0.91 -42.00 -17.22
C PRO A 283 0.50 -41.22 -15.96
N ALA A 284 -0.30 -41.93 -15.17
CA ALA A 284 -0.82 -41.56 -13.87
C ALA A 284 0.26 -41.70 -12.77
N SER A 285 0.10 -40.87 -11.74
CA SER A 285 0.36 -41.13 -10.30
C SER A 285 1.60 -41.93 -9.87
N ALA A 286 2.48 -41.28 -9.10
CA ALA A 286 3.09 -41.90 -7.92
C ALA A 286 3.66 -40.84 -6.97
N SER A 287 3.21 -40.93 -5.72
CA SER A 287 3.73 -40.24 -4.55
C SER A 287 5.10 -40.80 -4.13
N SER A 288 5.83 -39.98 -3.35
CA SER A 288 6.81 -40.38 -2.33
C SER A 288 8.29 -40.54 -2.73
N LEU A 289 9.12 -40.01 -1.82
CA LEU A 289 10.55 -40.29 -1.57
C LEU A 289 11.60 -39.74 -2.55
N HIS A 290 12.26 -38.64 -2.15
CA HIS A 290 13.66 -38.74 -1.73
C HIS A 290 14.12 -37.50 -0.96
N SER A 291 14.58 -37.79 0.26
CA SER A 291 15.51 -37.01 1.05
C SER A 291 16.95 -37.25 0.53
N LEU A 292 17.90 -36.44 1.01
CA LEU A 292 19.37 -36.57 0.92
C LEU A 292 20.06 -35.87 -0.27
N TYR A 293 20.62 -34.69 0.02
CA TYR A 293 21.96 -34.18 -0.32
C TYR A 293 21.97 -32.75 0.28
N MET A 294 22.69 -32.41 1.36
CA MET A 294 24.13 -32.45 1.48
C MET A 294 24.55 -32.46 2.96
N SER A 295 25.49 -33.33 3.30
CA SER A 295 26.36 -33.19 4.46
C SER A 295 27.80 -33.37 4.01
N SER A 296 28.72 -32.77 4.76
CA SER A 296 30.19 -32.74 4.62
C SER A 296 30.72 -31.60 3.73
N HIS A 297 31.69 -30.76 4.12
CA HIS A 297 32.75 -30.88 5.13
C HIS A 297 33.09 -29.54 5.79
N SER A 298 33.47 -29.61 7.06
CA SER A 298 34.24 -28.62 7.82
C SER A 298 35.71 -28.61 7.39
N VAL A 299 36.24 -27.45 6.99
CA VAL A 299 37.68 -27.10 7.13
C VAL A 299 37.80 -25.57 7.26
N SER A 300 38.16 -25.08 8.44
CA SER A 300 38.92 -23.81 8.62
C SER A 300 40.41 -24.10 8.35
N PRO A 301 41.37 -23.13 8.17
CA PRO A 301 41.40 -21.69 8.54
C PRO A 301 42.20 -20.86 7.46
N PRO A 302 42.95 -19.74 7.73
CA PRO A 302 43.01 -18.82 8.86
C PRO A 302 42.88 -17.32 8.49
N ALA A 303 42.84 -16.51 9.56
CA ALA A 303 42.96 -15.07 9.59
C ALA A 303 44.23 -14.54 8.88
N PHE A 304 44.11 -13.38 8.23
CA PHE A 304 45.24 -12.56 7.84
C PHE A 304 44.94 -11.08 8.15
N MET A 305 45.79 -10.49 9.00
CA MET A 305 45.91 -9.07 9.24
C MET A 305 46.59 -8.39 8.05
N GLY A 306 46.11 -7.22 7.65
CA GLY A 306 46.73 -6.40 6.61
C GLY A 306 46.48 -4.92 6.86
N GLU A 307 47.42 -4.30 7.57
CA GLU A 307 47.58 -2.87 7.80
C GLU A 307 47.70 -2.03 6.52
N ARG A 308 47.30 -0.76 6.63
CA ARG A 308 47.74 0.44 5.87
C ARG A 308 47.41 0.45 4.36
N THR A 309 46.83 1.52 3.84
CA THR A 309 47.61 2.73 3.50
C THR A 309 46.71 3.96 3.31
N ARG A 310 47.07 5.03 4.02
CA ARG A 310 46.70 6.42 3.74
C ARG A 310 47.00 6.79 2.29
N ARG A 311 46.04 7.38 1.57
CA ARG A 311 46.35 8.48 0.64
C ARG A 311 45.37 9.62 0.80
N SER A 312 45.90 10.66 1.41
CA SER A 312 45.45 12.04 1.31
C SER A 312 45.58 12.50 -0.14
N SER A 313 44.55 13.15 -0.66
CA SER A 313 44.70 14.13 -1.73
C SER A 313 43.83 15.34 -1.38
N THR A 314 44.56 16.35 -0.95
CA THR A 314 44.21 17.74 -0.75
C THR A 314 43.82 18.39 -2.08
N THR A 315 42.64 18.99 -2.15
CA THR A 315 42.42 20.21 -2.95
C THR A 315 41.65 21.21 -2.10
N SER A 316 42.39 22.26 -1.75
CA SER A 316 41.96 23.44 -1.04
C SER A 316 41.36 24.44 -2.04
N ALA A 317 40.14 24.90 -1.78
CA ALA A 317 39.62 26.15 -2.32
C ALA A 317 38.76 26.86 -1.25
N ARG A 318 39.48 27.59 -0.41
CA ARG A 318 39.17 28.86 0.27
C ARG A 318 37.73 29.42 0.20
N HIS A 319 37.14 29.54 1.39
CA HIS A 319 36.34 30.64 1.96
C HIS A 319 35.44 31.50 1.05
N GLN A 320 34.13 31.46 1.34
CA GLN A 320 33.39 32.69 1.69
C GLN A 320 32.43 32.42 2.86
N THR A 321 32.65 33.18 3.93
CA THR A 321 31.79 33.36 5.10
C THR A 321 30.62 34.26 4.77
N PHE A 322 29.39 33.82 5.03
CA PHE A 322 28.23 34.70 5.22
C PHE A 322 27.53 34.34 6.53
N SER A 323 27.49 35.32 7.43
CA SER A 323 26.70 35.29 8.67
C SER A 323 25.21 35.44 8.39
N PRO A 324 24.33 34.99 9.31
CA PRO A 324 22.88 34.93 9.08
C PRO A 324 22.19 36.26 9.35
N MET A 325 21.24 36.64 8.49
CA MET A 325 20.27 37.70 8.74
C MET A 325 18.87 37.08 8.94
N PRO A 326 18.04 37.66 9.83
CA PRO A 326 16.73 37.12 10.20
C PRO A 326 15.67 37.49 9.17
N LEU A 327 14.87 36.51 8.74
CA LEU A 327 13.69 36.75 7.92
C LEU A 327 12.49 37.08 8.81
N THR A 328 12.17 38.36 8.88
CA THR A 328 10.85 38.86 9.30
C THR A 328 9.83 38.56 8.20
N PHE A 329 8.82 37.75 8.51
CA PHE A 329 7.66 37.53 7.67
C PHE A 329 6.77 38.79 7.68
N SER A 330 6.64 39.45 6.53
CA SER A 330 5.65 40.51 6.30
C SER A 330 4.38 39.88 5.73
N SER A 331 3.29 39.96 6.48
CA SER A 331 1.96 39.55 6.06
C SER A 331 1.32 40.62 5.17
N SER A 332 1.11 40.30 3.90
CA SER A 332 0.23 41.06 3.01
C SER A 332 -1.24 40.72 3.31
N GLN A 333 -1.90 41.61 4.05
CA GLN A 333 -3.35 41.59 4.25
C GLN A 333 -4.04 42.21 3.03
N SER A 334 -4.99 41.47 2.42
CA SER A 334 -5.93 42.02 1.45
C SER A 334 -7.18 42.53 2.14
N SER A 335 -7.52 43.78 1.86
CA SER A 335 -8.68 44.49 2.37
C SER A 335 -9.99 43.93 1.84
N HIS A 336 -10.88 43.47 2.74
CA HIS A 336 -12.32 43.48 2.50
C HIS A 336 -13.04 44.15 3.67
N THR A 337 -13.71 45.23 3.32
CA THR A 337 -14.61 46.08 4.11
C THR A 337 -15.87 45.32 4.48
N ILE A 338 -16.13 45.11 5.77
CA ILE A 338 -17.49 44.95 6.32
C ILE A 338 -17.62 45.76 7.61
N SER A 339 -18.74 46.46 7.68
CA SER A 339 -19.18 47.50 8.60
C SER A 339 -19.61 47.01 9.99
N HIS A 340 -19.24 47.82 10.98
CA HIS A 340 -20.01 48.27 12.17
C HIS A 340 -20.41 47.34 13.35
N LEU A 341 -20.03 47.85 14.53
CA LEU A 341 -20.73 47.88 15.83
C LEU A 341 -20.83 46.59 16.66
N THR A 342 -19.99 46.48 17.70
CA THR A 342 -20.43 46.70 19.10
C THR A 342 -19.23 46.69 20.06
N SER A 343 -19.22 47.69 20.91
CA SER A 343 -18.26 47.99 21.96
C SER A 343 -18.61 47.26 23.25
N HIS A 344 -17.66 46.57 23.89
CA HIS A 344 -17.63 46.44 25.35
C HIS A 344 -16.18 46.33 25.84
N SER A 345 -15.82 47.32 26.64
CA SER A 345 -14.55 47.54 27.33
C SER A 345 -14.56 46.85 28.70
N HIS A 346 -13.49 46.10 29.01
CA HIS A 346 -13.10 45.79 30.40
C HIS A 346 -11.58 45.95 30.60
N PRO A 347 -11.15 46.43 31.79
CA PRO A 347 -9.78 46.90 32.05
C PRO A 347 -8.80 45.79 32.49
N PRO A 348 -7.48 46.04 32.42
CA PRO A 348 -6.44 45.11 32.82
C PRO A 348 -6.08 45.26 34.30
N SER A 349 -5.68 44.18 34.96
CA SER A 349 -5.12 44.29 36.32
C SER A 349 -4.11 43.18 36.64
N HIS A 350 -2.95 43.65 37.08
CA HIS A 350 -2.01 43.08 38.05
C HIS A 350 -1.00 41.97 37.68
N LEU A 351 0.23 42.47 37.55
CA LEU A 351 1.52 41.94 38.01
C LEU A 351 1.48 41.16 39.34
N HIS A 352 2.20 40.03 39.44
CA HIS A 352 3.40 39.87 40.29
C HIS A 352 4.10 38.50 40.05
N PRO A 353 5.40 38.37 40.38
CA PRO A 353 6.25 37.22 40.07
C PRO A 353 6.48 36.31 41.30
N SER A 354 6.87 35.05 41.07
CA SER A 354 7.51 34.22 42.10
C SER A 354 8.44 33.19 41.47
N SER A 355 9.73 33.45 41.66
CA SER A 355 10.85 32.53 41.61
C SER A 355 10.68 31.32 42.53
N HIS A 356 11.01 30.11 42.09
CA HIS A 356 11.65 29.10 42.94
C HIS A 356 12.51 28.14 42.10
N SER A 357 13.81 28.24 42.32
CA SER A 357 14.86 27.29 41.99
C SER A 357 14.84 26.11 42.95
N HIS A 358 14.86 24.88 42.43
CA HIS A 358 15.44 23.74 43.15
C HIS A 358 16.16 22.81 42.18
N SER A 359 17.48 22.80 42.32
CA SER A 359 18.40 21.79 41.82
C SER A 359 18.32 20.56 42.71
N THR A 360 18.16 19.38 42.12
CA THR A 360 18.66 18.12 42.71
C THR A 360 19.09 17.18 41.60
N SER A 361 20.40 17.11 41.45
CA SER A 361 21.17 16.08 40.78
C SER A 361 21.04 14.74 41.51
N HIS A 362 20.66 13.67 40.80
CA HIS A 362 21.05 12.31 41.17
C HIS A 362 21.24 11.45 39.91
N SER A 363 22.50 11.15 39.67
CA SER A 363 23.03 10.17 38.74
C SER A 363 22.87 8.76 39.32
N HIS A 364 22.17 7.86 38.61
CA HIS A 364 22.39 6.42 38.73
C HIS A 364 22.22 5.76 37.35
N LEU A 365 23.35 5.32 36.80
CA LEU A 365 23.44 4.34 35.72
C LEU A 365 23.09 2.95 36.28
N PRO A 366 22.34 2.13 35.54
CA PRO A 366 22.54 0.70 35.58
C PRO A 366 23.09 0.19 34.24
N SER A 367 24.09 -0.66 34.42
CA SER A 367 24.81 -1.50 33.48
C SER A 367 23.94 -2.30 32.51
N HIS A 368 24.48 -2.44 31.30
CA HIS A 368 24.12 -3.37 30.24
C HIS A 368 23.78 -4.79 30.73
N SER A 369 22.62 -5.30 30.31
CA SER A 369 22.41 -6.72 30.04
C SER A 369 22.06 -6.88 28.55
N GLN A 370 22.98 -7.47 27.79
CA GLN A 370 22.72 -7.88 26.42
C GLN A 370 21.82 -9.12 26.47
N SER A 371 20.52 -8.91 26.27
CA SER A 371 19.58 -9.99 26.00
C SER A 371 19.72 -10.37 24.52
N SER A 372 20.29 -11.54 24.26
CA SER A 372 20.28 -12.17 22.93
C SER A 372 18.83 -12.54 22.57
N PHE A 373 18.14 -11.63 21.89
CA PHE A 373 16.84 -11.91 21.31
C PHE A 373 17.02 -12.82 20.09
N ARG A 374 16.66 -14.10 20.25
CA ARG A 374 16.65 -15.10 19.20
C ARG A 374 15.43 -14.85 18.32
N MET A 375 15.64 -14.49 17.05
CA MET A 375 14.55 -14.38 16.06
C MET A 375 13.89 -15.75 15.85
N PRO A 376 12.54 -15.84 15.82
CA PRO A 376 11.86 -16.99 15.25
C PRO A 376 12.15 -17.08 13.75
N GLU A 377 12.42 -18.29 13.26
CA GLU A 377 12.54 -18.60 11.83
C GLU A 377 11.30 -18.15 11.02
N PRO A 378 11.46 -17.86 9.72
CA PRO A 378 10.37 -17.43 8.86
C PRO A 378 9.41 -18.58 8.58
N TRP A 379 8.17 -18.44 9.05
CA TRP A 379 7.05 -19.31 8.73
C TRP A 379 6.68 -19.13 7.26
N VAL A 380 7.14 -20.06 6.41
CA VAL A 380 6.53 -20.35 5.11
C VAL A 380 5.45 -21.39 5.33
N THR A 381 4.38 -21.00 6.02
CA THR A 381 3.12 -21.75 6.06
C THR A 381 2.00 -20.72 6.21
N PRO A 382 0.85 -20.91 5.55
CA PRO A 382 -0.32 -20.10 5.82
C PRO A 382 -0.62 -20.20 7.32
N LEU A 383 -0.85 -19.05 7.97
CA LEU A 383 -1.38 -19.02 9.33
C LEU A 383 -2.54 -20.02 9.41
N PRO A 384 -2.49 -21.04 10.29
CA PRO A 384 -3.70 -21.80 10.58
C PRO A 384 -4.69 -20.79 11.16
N LEU A 385 -5.85 -20.67 10.51
CA LEU A 385 -7.00 -19.91 10.97
C LEU A 385 -7.32 -20.31 12.41
N LEU A 386 -6.81 -19.55 13.37
CA LEU A 386 -7.21 -19.58 14.77
C LEU A 386 -8.52 -18.80 14.92
N PHE A 387 -9.58 -19.30 14.28
CA PHE A 387 -10.95 -18.89 14.55
C PHE A 387 -11.84 -20.12 14.39
N GLN A 388 -12.05 -20.85 15.48
CA GLN A 388 -13.18 -21.76 15.56
C GLN A 388 -14.47 -20.91 15.57
N PRO A 389 -15.47 -21.23 14.72
CA PRO A 389 -16.79 -20.63 14.86
C PRO A 389 -17.37 -21.02 16.22
N MET A 390 -17.84 -20.03 16.98
CA MET A 390 -18.64 -20.28 18.19
C MET A 390 -19.88 -21.08 17.78
N PRO A 391 -20.22 -22.18 18.48
CA PRO A 391 -21.45 -22.92 18.19
C PRO A 391 -22.65 -22.02 18.46
N SER A 392 -23.47 -21.82 17.43
CA SER A 392 -24.77 -21.17 17.55
C SER A 392 -25.64 -22.04 18.45
N THR A 393 -25.89 -21.59 19.67
CA THR A 393 -26.89 -22.19 20.55
C THR A 393 -28.25 -21.91 19.96
N ALA A 394 -28.91 -22.97 19.47
CA ALA A 394 -30.30 -22.95 19.09
C ALA A 394 -31.18 -22.63 20.32
N PHE A 395 -32.06 -21.65 20.15
CA PHE A 395 -33.30 -21.50 20.91
C PHE A 395 -34.46 -21.50 19.92
#